data_AF-A0AAN1WL29-F1
#
_entry.id   AF-A0AAN1WL29-F1
#
_cell.length_a   1.000
_cell.length_b   1.000
_cell.length_c   1.000
_cell.angle_alpha   90.00
_cell.angle_beta   90.00
_cell.angle_gamma   90.00
#
_symmetry.space_group_name_H-M   'P 1'
#
loop_
_entity.id
_entity.type
_entity.pdbx_description
1 polymer ?
#
loop_
_entity_poly.entity_id
_entity_poly.type
_entity_poly.pdbx_seq_one_letter_code
_entity_poly.pdbx_strand_id
1 'polypeptide(L)'
;MFTFFIQPLGLASLLLLSVLLLGACSEQQPSIKQLPLPAVEQHSTVPDFSIHPVVADKKKAFFDFLRPLVIYENTQILNDRYFVEYSQQQLTNKSTLTKKERARLDKIAKRYKVKKDFNSADYWRLLLLRVDVIPASLALSQAALESGWGGSRFAKEGNNLALLRFSEVI
;
A
#
# COMPACT_ATOMS: atom_id res chain seq x y z
N MET A 1 59.15 -18.79 42.32
CA MET A 1 59.05 -17.96 41.10
C MET A 1 58.28 -18.78 40.06
N PHE A 2 56.94 -18.72 40.09
CA PHE A 2 56.08 -19.45 39.14
C PHE A 2 55.63 -18.48 38.05
N THR A 3 56.11 -18.68 36.83
CA THR A 3 55.64 -17.97 35.64
C THR A 3 54.36 -18.63 35.14
N PHE A 4 53.24 -17.91 35.22
CA PHE A 4 51.98 -18.34 34.62
C PHE A 4 52.09 -18.26 33.09
N PHE A 5 52.22 -19.42 32.45
CA PHE A 5 52.06 -19.59 31.01
C PHE A 5 50.56 -19.49 30.69
N ILE A 6 50.09 -18.32 30.26
CA ILE A 6 48.76 -18.17 29.67
C ILE A 6 48.80 -18.91 28.32
N GLN A 7 48.09 -20.03 28.21
CA GLN A 7 47.95 -20.74 26.94
C GLN A 7 47.27 -19.82 25.90
N PRO A 8 47.76 -19.74 24.65
CA PRO A 8 47.20 -18.86 23.61
C PRO A 8 45.76 -19.23 23.19
N LEU A 9 45.22 -20.35 23.68
CA LEU A 9 43.88 -20.84 23.39
C LEU A 9 42.75 -19.94 23.95
N GLY A 10 43.01 -19.23 25.07
CA GLY A 10 41.98 -18.42 25.72
C GLY A 10 41.60 -17.15 24.94
N LEU A 11 42.59 -16.49 24.33
CA LEU A 11 42.38 -15.24 23.59
C LEU A 11 41.68 -15.48 22.25
N ALA A 12 41.99 -16.59 21.57
CA ALA A 12 41.33 -16.96 20.33
C ALA A 12 39.84 -17.27 20.54
N SER A 13 39.50 -17.96 21.63
CA SER A 13 38.11 -18.26 22.00
C SER A 13 37.31 -17.01 22.36
N LEU A 14 37.93 -16.07 23.11
CA LEU A 14 37.32 -14.76 23.44
C LEU A 14 37.11 -13.87 22.21
N LEU A 15 38.05 -13.88 21.25
CA LEU A 15 37.90 -13.17 19.97
C LEU A 15 36.82 -13.81 19.08
N LEU A 16 36.71 -15.13 19.06
CA LEU A 16 35.66 -15.83 18.32
C LEU A 16 34.27 -15.55 18.91
N LEU A 17 34.17 -15.51 20.24
CA LEU A 17 32.92 -15.17 20.94
C LEU A 17 32.51 -13.70 20.71
N SER A 18 33.47 -12.76 20.69
CA SER A 18 33.18 -11.35 20.40
C SER A 18 32.79 -11.11 18.95
N VAL A 19 33.38 -11.82 17.99
CA VAL A 19 33.01 -11.78 16.57
C VAL A 19 31.63 -12.41 16.33
N LEU A 20 31.28 -13.49 17.06
CA LEU A 20 29.94 -14.08 17.02
C LEU A 20 28.86 -13.15 17.62
N LEU A 21 29.19 -12.40 18.68
CA LEU A 21 28.28 -11.40 19.27
C LEU A 21 28.09 -10.17 18.38
N LEU A 22 29.11 -9.75 17.61
CA LEU A 22 29.01 -8.65 16.64
C LEU A 22 28.32 -9.07 15.33
N GLY A 23 28.44 -10.32 14.91
CA GLY A 23 27.86 -10.84 13.65
C GLY A 23 26.35 -11.12 13.70
N ALA A 24 25.75 -11.18 14.90
CA ALA A 24 24.32 -11.48 15.06
C ALA A 24 23.39 -10.27 14.90
N CYS A 25 23.92 -9.06 14.73
CA CYS A 25 23.12 -7.84 14.57
C CYS A 25 23.23 -7.29 13.14
N SER A 26 22.74 -8.06 12.16
CA SER A 26 22.31 -7.45 10.90
C SER A 26 20.88 -6.96 11.10
N GLU A 27 20.70 -5.81 11.77
CA GLU A 27 19.45 -5.09 11.66
C GLU A 27 19.35 -4.59 10.21
N GLN A 28 18.56 -5.29 9.39
CA GLN A 28 18.09 -4.75 8.13
C GLN A 28 17.30 -3.49 8.45
N GLN A 29 17.93 -2.33 8.25
CA GLN A 29 17.27 -1.03 8.37
C GLN A 29 16.03 -1.08 7.46
N PRO A 30 14.81 -0.87 8.00
CA PRO A 30 13.61 -0.99 7.18
C PRO A 30 13.66 0.05 6.06
N SER A 31 13.47 -0.40 4.83
CA SER A 31 13.26 0.45 3.66
C SER A 31 11.77 0.47 3.33
N ILE A 32 11.25 1.62 2.92
CA ILE A 32 9.84 1.71 2.52
C ILE A 32 9.68 0.87 1.26
N LYS A 33 8.86 -0.19 1.34
CA LYS A 33 8.42 -0.92 0.15
C LYS A 33 7.54 0.01 -0.69
N GLN A 34 7.91 0.23 -1.94
CA GLN A 34 7.13 1.01 -2.91
C GLN A 34 6.95 0.17 -4.18
N LEU A 35 5.71 -0.14 -4.54
CA LEU A 35 5.40 -0.79 -5.81
C LEU A 35 5.50 0.23 -6.96
N PRO A 36 6.02 -0.20 -8.12
CA PRO A 36 5.94 0.61 -9.33
C PRO A 36 4.49 0.80 -9.73
N LEU A 37 4.13 2.03 -10.11
CA LEU A 37 2.79 2.30 -10.65
C LEU A 37 2.69 1.77 -12.08
N PRO A 38 1.62 1.03 -12.43
CA PRO A 38 1.41 0.63 -13.81
C PRO A 38 1.20 1.87 -14.69
N ALA A 39 1.66 1.80 -15.93
CA ALA A 39 1.32 2.80 -16.92
C ALA A 39 -0.21 2.73 -17.17
N VAL A 40 -0.87 3.87 -17.01
CA VAL A 40 -2.29 4.04 -17.31
C VAL A 40 -2.39 5.17 -18.31
N GLU A 41 -3.02 4.92 -19.45
CA GLU A 41 -3.36 5.97 -20.39
C GLU A 41 -4.37 6.93 -19.73
N GLN A 42 -4.04 8.23 -19.72
CA GLN A 42 -4.93 9.26 -19.19
C GLN A 42 -6.11 9.44 -20.14
N HIS A 43 -7.14 8.61 -19.99
CA HIS A 43 -8.41 8.83 -20.68
C HIS A 43 -9.13 10.00 -20.00
N SER A 44 -9.26 11.12 -20.72
CA SER A 44 -9.97 12.31 -20.24
C SER A 44 -11.48 12.09 -20.10
N THR A 45 -12.00 11.02 -20.71
CA THR A 45 -13.42 10.66 -20.72
C THR A 45 -13.60 9.15 -20.71
N VAL A 46 -14.72 8.69 -20.16
CA VAL A 46 -15.11 7.26 -20.19
C VAL A 46 -15.60 6.92 -21.61
N PRO A 47 -15.09 5.84 -22.25
CA PRO A 47 -15.57 5.41 -23.56
C PRO A 47 -17.05 5.04 -23.55
N ASP A 48 -17.76 5.30 -24.66
CA ASP A 48 -19.10 4.77 -24.83
C ASP A 48 -19.04 3.29 -25.22
N PHE A 49 -19.21 2.39 -24.26
CA PHE A 49 -19.22 0.94 -24.52
C PHE A 49 -20.46 0.45 -25.29
N SER A 50 -21.49 1.28 -25.46
CA SER A 50 -22.70 0.89 -26.21
C SER A 50 -22.51 0.84 -27.73
N ILE A 51 -21.37 1.32 -28.23
CA ILE A 51 -21.00 1.21 -29.65
C ILE A 51 -20.78 -0.25 -30.10
N HIS A 52 -20.58 -1.18 -29.15
CA HIS A 52 -20.38 -2.59 -29.44
C HIS A 52 -21.74 -3.30 -29.56
N PRO A 53 -22.14 -3.75 -30.76
CA PRO A 53 -23.43 -4.42 -30.95
C PRO A 53 -23.46 -5.83 -30.32
N VAL A 54 -22.30 -6.49 -30.24
CA VAL A 54 -22.16 -7.79 -29.61
C VAL A 54 -21.92 -7.61 -28.11
N VAL A 55 -22.78 -8.20 -27.30
CA VAL A 55 -22.72 -8.10 -25.82
C VAL A 55 -21.38 -8.57 -25.27
N ALA A 56 -20.78 -9.60 -25.86
CA ALA A 56 -19.46 -10.10 -25.45
C ALA A 56 -18.37 -9.03 -25.64
N ASP A 57 -18.36 -8.35 -26.79
CA ASP A 57 -17.39 -7.30 -27.11
C ASP A 57 -17.56 -6.08 -26.19
N LYS A 58 -18.81 -5.70 -25.89
CA LYS A 58 -19.11 -4.66 -24.90
C LYS A 58 -18.50 -4.97 -23.53
N LYS A 59 -18.72 -6.20 -23.03
CA LYS A 59 -18.18 -6.64 -21.73
C LYS A 59 -16.65 -6.66 -21.73
N LYS A 60 -16.06 -7.13 -22.84
CA LYS A 60 -14.61 -7.15 -23.01
C LYS A 60 -14.03 -5.73 -22.98
N ALA A 61 -14.57 -4.82 -23.79
CA ALA A 61 -14.14 -3.42 -23.82
C ALA A 61 -14.28 -2.74 -22.45
N PHE A 62 -15.37 -3.00 -21.74
CA PHE A 62 -15.57 -2.51 -20.37
C PHE A 62 -14.47 -2.97 -19.41
N PHE A 63 -14.15 -4.26 -19.40
CA PHE A 63 -13.11 -4.79 -18.52
C PHE A 63 -11.70 -4.35 -18.94
N ASP A 64 -11.41 -4.30 -20.23
CA ASP A 64 -10.11 -3.86 -20.75
C ASP A 64 -9.83 -2.41 -20.37
N PHE A 65 -10.85 -1.56 -20.41
CA PHE A 65 -10.76 -0.18 -19.94
C PHE A 65 -10.58 -0.09 -18.41
N LEU A 66 -11.40 -0.81 -17.64
CA LEU A 66 -11.47 -0.59 -16.19
C LEU A 66 -10.37 -1.31 -15.40
N ARG A 67 -9.91 -2.47 -15.87
CA ARG A 67 -8.88 -3.28 -15.19
C ARG A 67 -7.59 -2.52 -14.90
N PRO A 68 -6.93 -1.83 -15.85
CA PRO A 68 -5.70 -1.09 -15.55
C PRO A 68 -5.93 0.02 -14.53
N LEU A 69 -7.11 0.66 -14.52
CA LEU A 69 -7.48 1.70 -13.54
C LEU A 69 -7.59 1.12 -12.13
N VAL A 70 -8.24 -0.04 -11.98
CA VAL A 70 -8.37 -0.74 -10.70
C VAL A 70 -7.00 -1.18 -10.17
N ILE A 71 -6.13 -1.72 -11.04
CA ILE A 71 -4.78 -2.13 -10.65
C ILE A 71 -3.96 -0.93 -10.19
N TYR A 72 -4.07 0.20 -10.90
CA TYR A 72 -3.40 1.44 -10.53
C TYR A 72 -3.83 1.93 -9.14
N GLU A 73 -5.13 2.02 -8.87
CA GLU A 73 -5.63 2.45 -7.55
C GLU A 73 -5.24 1.48 -6.44
N ASN A 74 -5.33 0.17 -6.67
CA ASN A 74 -4.87 -0.82 -5.70
C ASN A 74 -3.37 -0.68 -5.41
N THR A 75 -2.56 -0.38 -6.43
CA THR A 75 -1.13 -0.13 -6.25
C THR A 75 -0.88 1.10 -5.38
N GLN A 76 -1.66 2.16 -5.56
CA GLN A 76 -1.58 3.36 -4.73
C GLN A 76 -1.99 3.08 -3.28
N ILE A 77 -3.06 2.31 -3.06
CA ILE A 77 -3.51 1.90 -1.72
C ILE A 77 -2.43 1.06 -1.02
N LEU A 78 -1.80 0.13 -1.72
CA LEU A 78 -0.69 -0.67 -1.16
C LEU A 78 0.52 0.19 -0.82
N ASN A 79 0.87 1.19 -1.65
CA ASN A 79 1.94 2.14 -1.35
C ASN A 79 1.62 3.00 -0.12
N ASP A 80 0.36 3.40 0.06
CA ASP A 80 -0.09 4.06 1.29
C ASP A 80 0.04 3.11 2.49
N ARG A 81 -0.41 1.86 2.34
CA ARG A 81 -0.35 0.84 3.40
C ARG A 81 1.08 0.58 3.87
N TYR A 82 1.99 0.31 2.95
CA TYR A 82 3.40 0.07 3.27
C TYR A 82 4.04 1.26 3.96
N PHE A 83 3.65 2.48 3.59
CA PHE A 83 4.13 3.67 4.27
C PHE A 83 3.58 3.78 5.71
N VAL A 84 2.32 3.40 5.95
CA VAL A 84 1.74 3.35 7.31
C VAL A 84 2.45 2.31 8.16
N GLU A 85 2.62 1.08 7.66
CA GLU A 85 3.31 -0.02 8.35
C GLU A 85 4.76 0.36 8.68
N TYR A 86 5.48 0.91 7.69
CA TYR A 86 6.82 1.45 7.88
C TYR A 86 6.86 2.50 8.98
N SER A 87 5.97 3.50 8.93
CA SER A 87 5.96 4.59 9.90
C SER A 87 5.65 4.09 11.32
N GLN A 88 4.79 3.08 11.46
CA GLN A 88 4.49 2.46 12.74
C GLN A 88 5.72 1.74 13.30
N GLN A 89 6.45 0.98 12.47
CA GLN A 89 7.70 0.33 12.87
C GLN A 89 8.81 1.34 13.21
N GLN A 90 8.86 2.48 12.50
CA GLN A 90 9.84 3.51 12.83
C GLN A 90 9.61 4.09 14.23
N LEU A 91 8.38 4.13 14.74
CA LEU A 91 8.12 4.56 16.12
C LEU A 91 8.53 3.54 17.18
N THR A 92 8.71 2.27 16.82
CA THR A 92 9.27 1.27 17.74
C THR A 92 10.80 1.37 17.80
N ASN A 93 11.43 1.73 16.67
CA ASN A 93 12.88 1.77 16.54
C ASN A 93 13.49 3.17 16.78
N LYS A 94 12.70 4.22 16.53
CA LYS A 94 13.05 5.63 16.68
C LYS A 94 12.00 6.31 17.54
N SER A 95 12.41 7.29 18.33
CA SER A 95 11.49 7.99 19.23
C SER A 95 10.47 8.90 18.49
N THR A 96 10.72 9.32 17.24
CA THR A 96 9.85 10.27 16.52
C THR A 96 9.87 10.09 14.99
N LEU A 97 8.82 10.59 14.32
CA LEU A 97 8.74 10.74 12.86
C LEU A 97 9.14 12.16 12.41
N THR A 98 9.66 12.29 11.19
CA THR A 98 9.92 13.59 10.58
C THR A 98 8.63 14.34 10.25
N LYS A 99 8.71 15.67 10.10
CA LYS A 99 7.56 16.50 9.68
C LYS A 99 6.96 16.06 8.34
N LYS A 100 7.81 15.63 7.39
CA LYS A 100 7.36 15.14 6.07
C LYS A 100 6.59 13.83 6.18
N GLU A 101 7.06 12.90 7.01
CA GLU A 101 6.37 11.64 7.25
C GLU A 101 5.03 11.86 7.95
N ARG A 102 5.01 12.70 8.99
CA ARG A 102 3.78 13.11 9.70
C ARG A 102 2.76 13.72 8.73
N ALA A 103 3.19 14.64 7.86
CA ALA A 103 2.32 15.25 6.86
C ALA A 103 1.80 14.24 5.82
N ARG A 104 2.59 13.25 5.41
CA ARG A 104 2.14 12.17 4.53
C ARG A 104 1.10 11.29 5.22
N LEU A 105 1.34 10.90 6.48
CA LEU A 105 0.36 10.16 7.27
C LEU A 105 -0.95 10.92 7.43
N ASP A 106 -0.91 12.23 7.67
CA ASP A 106 -2.12 13.04 7.78
C ASP A 106 -2.91 13.10 6.47
N LYS A 107 -2.22 13.13 5.31
CA LYS A 107 -2.86 13.02 3.99
C LYS A 107 -3.54 11.66 3.81
N ILE A 108 -2.86 10.58 4.20
CA ILE A 108 -3.42 9.22 4.15
C ILE A 108 -4.63 9.13 5.08
N ALA A 109 -4.52 9.50 6.36
CA ALA A 109 -5.63 9.49 7.31
C ALA A 109 -6.84 10.29 6.79
N LYS A 110 -6.62 11.45 6.16
CA LYS A 110 -7.68 12.22 5.50
C LYS A 110 -8.31 11.48 4.32
N ARG A 111 -7.49 10.88 3.43
CA ARG A 111 -7.95 10.10 2.27
C ARG A 111 -8.88 8.95 2.69
N TYR A 112 -8.52 8.24 3.76
CA TYR A 112 -9.28 7.09 4.29
C TYR A 112 -10.22 7.46 5.44
N LYS A 113 -10.53 8.76 5.61
CA LYS A 113 -11.52 9.30 6.56
C LYS A 113 -11.30 8.88 8.03
N VAL A 114 -10.04 8.66 8.43
CA VAL A 114 -9.67 8.29 9.79
C VAL A 114 -9.53 9.53 10.67
N LYS A 115 -10.52 9.74 11.55
CA LYS A 115 -10.59 10.87 12.49
C LYS A 115 -10.16 10.43 13.90
N LYS A 116 -8.88 10.08 14.07
CA LYS A 116 -8.29 9.71 15.37
C LYS A 116 -7.05 10.55 15.61
N ASP A 117 -6.77 10.85 16.88
CA ASP A 117 -5.52 11.48 17.28
C ASP A 117 -4.36 10.53 16.98
N PHE A 118 -3.31 11.02 16.33
CA PHE A 118 -2.11 10.26 16.03
C PHE A 118 -1.51 9.53 17.23
N ASN A 119 -1.55 10.14 18.41
CA ASN A 119 -0.98 9.56 19.64
C ASN A 119 -1.90 8.52 20.28
N SER A 120 -3.12 8.34 19.77
CA SER A 120 -4.05 7.32 20.29
C SER A 120 -3.66 5.93 19.82
N ALA A 121 -3.80 4.93 20.70
CA ALA A 121 -3.60 3.52 20.35
C ALA A 121 -4.50 3.06 19.18
N ASP A 122 -5.67 3.69 19.03
CA ASP A 122 -6.64 3.41 17.98
C ASP A 122 -6.22 3.91 16.59
N TYR A 123 -5.34 4.91 16.49
CA TYR A 123 -5.00 5.55 15.21
C TYR A 123 -4.46 4.55 14.20
N TRP A 124 -3.42 3.81 14.60
CA TRP A 124 -2.74 2.87 13.72
C TRP A 124 -3.63 1.70 13.34
N ARG A 125 -4.35 1.14 14.31
CA ARG A 125 -5.28 0.04 14.09
C ARG A 125 -6.37 0.42 13.10
N LEU A 126 -7.01 1.58 13.29
CA LEU A 126 -8.08 2.02 12.40
C LEU A 126 -7.55 2.43 11.02
N LEU A 127 -6.37 3.04 10.96
CA LEU A 127 -5.74 3.41 9.70
C LEU A 127 -5.40 2.17 8.87
N LEU A 128 -4.75 1.17 9.46
CA LEU A 128 -4.44 -0.08 8.76
C LEU A 128 -5.68 -0.91 8.40
N LEU A 129 -6.78 -0.75 9.14
CA LEU A 129 -8.06 -1.38 8.79
C LEU A 129 -8.68 -0.75 7.53
N ARG A 130 -8.47 0.56 7.30
CA ARG A 130 -9.07 1.30 6.17
C ARG A 130 -8.17 1.36 4.93
N VAL A 131 -6.85 1.32 5.12
CA VAL A 131 -5.87 1.36 4.03
C VAL A 131 -5.63 -0.07 3.52
N ASP A 132 -6.63 -0.59 2.81
CA ASP A 132 -6.57 -1.93 2.24
C ASP A 132 -7.21 -2.00 0.86
N VAL A 133 -6.71 -2.93 0.05
CA VAL A 133 -7.17 -3.13 -1.33
C VAL A 133 -8.44 -3.95 -1.38
N ILE A 134 -9.25 -3.68 -2.40
CA ILE A 134 -10.36 -4.55 -2.77
C ILE A 134 -9.87 -5.46 -3.91
N PRO A 135 -10.15 -6.77 -3.86
CA PRO A 135 -9.80 -7.68 -4.96
C PRO A 135 -10.30 -7.14 -6.30
N ALA A 136 -9.42 -7.10 -7.31
CA ALA A 136 -9.74 -6.48 -8.60
C ALA A 136 -10.98 -7.12 -9.25
N SER A 137 -11.17 -8.43 -9.11
CA SER A 137 -12.37 -9.12 -9.59
C SER A 137 -13.65 -8.60 -8.94
N LEU A 138 -13.64 -8.38 -7.62
CA LEU A 138 -14.79 -7.86 -6.87
C LEU A 138 -15.12 -6.43 -7.32
N ALA A 139 -14.11 -5.56 -7.33
CA ALA A 139 -14.20 -4.19 -7.83
C ALA A 139 -14.80 -4.12 -9.25
N LEU A 140 -14.27 -4.92 -10.18
CA LEU A 140 -14.74 -4.97 -11.56
C LEU A 140 -16.16 -5.53 -11.67
N SER A 141 -16.53 -6.52 -10.84
CA SER A 141 -17.87 -7.11 -10.83
C SER A 141 -18.94 -6.13 -10.32
N GLN A 142 -18.64 -5.38 -9.25
CA GLN A 142 -19.52 -4.33 -8.75
C GLN A 142 -19.68 -3.22 -9.79
N ALA A 143 -18.59 -2.84 -10.47
CA ALA A 143 -18.66 -1.87 -11.55
C ALA A 143 -19.50 -2.32 -12.73
N ALA A 144 -19.39 -3.57 -13.13
CA ALA A 144 -20.26 -4.12 -14.16
C ALA A 144 -21.74 -4.08 -13.73
N LEU A 145 -22.03 -4.48 -12.50
CA LEU A 145 -23.38 -4.55 -11.93
C LEU A 145 -24.04 -3.16 -11.85
N GLU A 146 -23.37 -2.20 -11.22
CA GLU A 146 -23.93 -0.86 -10.94
C GLU A 146 -24.03 0.01 -12.20
N SER A 147 -23.09 -0.14 -13.14
CA SER A 147 -23.07 0.68 -14.37
C SER A 147 -23.83 0.07 -15.54
N GLY A 148 -24.27 -1.19 -15.42
CA GLY A 148 -24.83 -1.96 -16.54
C GLY A 148 -23.82 -2.08 -17.69
N TRP A 149 -22.57 -2.45 -17.36
CA TRP A 149 -21.44 -2.51 -18.30
C TRP A 149 -21.13 -1.15 -18.96
N GLY A 150 -21.23 -0.05 -18.20
CA GLY A 150 -21.03 1.32 -18.67
C GLY A 150 -22.15 1.86 -19.56
N GLY A 151 -23.29 1.17 -19.64
CA GLY A 151 -24.44 1.59 -20.46
C GLY A 151 -25.39 2.58 -19.78
N SER A 152 -25.32 2.71 -18.44
CA SER A 152 -26.20 3.62 -17.70
C SER A 152 -25.91 5.09 -18.01
N ARG A 153 -26.95 5.90 -18.19
CA ARG A 153 -26.85 7.37 -18.32
C ARG A 153 -26.07 8.01 -17.15
N PHE A 154 -26.19 7.43 -15.96
CA PHE A 154 -25.46 7.88 -14.76
C PHE A 154 -23.96 7.61 -14.85
N ALA A 155 -23.53 6.59 -15.61
CA ALA A 155 -22.12 6.33 -15.88
C ALA A 155 -21.56 7.24 -16.99
N LYS A 156 -22.42 7.72 -17.92
CA LYS A 156 -22.04 8.59 -19.04
C LYS A 156 -21.98 10.08 -18.68
N GLU A 157 -22.96 10.61 -17.94
CA GLU A 157 -23.06 12.05 -17.64
C GLU A 157 -22.24 12.50 -16.43
N GLY A 158 -21.86 11.57 -15.54
CA GLY A 158 -21.13 11.94 -14.32
C GLY A 158 -19.63 12.22 -14.53
N ASN A 159 -19.04 11.85 -15.68
CA ASN A 159 -17.60 11.55 -15.78
C ASN A 159 -17.13 10.62 -14.63
N ASN A 160 -18.09 9.83 -14.13
CA ASN A 160 -18.05 9.12 -12.87
C ASN A 160 -18.52 7.70 -13.21
N LEU A 161 -17.61 6.89 -13.76
CA LEU A 161 -17.59 5.49 -13.34
C LEU A 161 -17.27 5.56 -11.84
N ALA A 162 -18.30 5.81 -11.03
CA ALA A 162 -18.24 6.27 -9.64
C ALA A 162 -17.73 5.19 -8.66
N LEU A 163 -16.88 4.31 -9.15
CA LEU A 163 -16.31 3.18 -8.45
C LEU A 163 -14.79 3.23 -8.37
N LEU A 164 -14.13 4.24 -8.97
CA LEU A 164 -12.68 4.39 -8.83
C LEU A 164 -12.24 5.22 -7.61
N ARG A 165 -13.17 5.80 -6.85
CA ARG A 165 -12.88 6.26 -5.48
C ARG A 165 -13.12 5.13 -4.48
N PHE A 166 -12.37 4.03 -4.60
CA PHE A 166 -12.42 2.94 -3.60
C PHE A 166 -12.15 3.46 -2.17
N SER A 167 -11.42 4.58 -2.02
CA SER A 167 -11.23 5.25 -0.73
C SER A 167 -12.49 5.86 -0.12
N GLU A 168 -13.58 6.01 -0.87
CA GLU A 168 -14.85 6.53 -0.33
C GLU A 168 -15.82 5.43 0.14
N VAL A 169 -15.60 4.19 -0.29
CA VAL A 169 -16.46 3.01 0.00
C VAL A 169 -15.93 2.19 1.18
N ILE A 170 -14.72 2.47 1.67
CA ILE A 170 -14.09 1.81 2.84
C ILE A 170 -14.20 2.68 4.11
#